data_AF-A0A0D2Q625-F1
#
_entry.id   AF-A0A0D2Q625-F1
#
_cell.length_a   1.000
_cell.length_b   1.000
_cell.length_c   1.000
_cell.angle_alpha   90.00
_cell.angle_beta   90.00
_cell.angle_gamma   90.00
#
_symmetry.space_group_name_H-M   'P 1'
#
loop_
_entity.id
_entity.type
_entity.pdbx_description
1 polymer ?
#
loop_
_entity_poly.entity_id
_entity_poly.type
_entity_poly.pdbx_seq_one_letter_code
_entity_poly.pdbx_strand_id
1 'polypeptide(L)'
;MGGDMQMLPGSSHRPALKRPVWIIFFVSLVSLFLACSYIYPPHGDAACYVFSSKGCKAVTDRPLPSPARELTDEEFASKVVFRDILHIPRIQPKYSKIAFMFLTPSSLPFEKLWDRFFCGHEGKFSVYVHASKEQPVHVSRYFLNREIHSDKVGWGKISMVDAERRLLAHALKDPDNQQFVLLSESCIPLHSFDYVYDYLMHANMSFVDCFFDPGPHGHGRYSKHMLPVVEKKDFRKGAQVCLNRFI
;
A
#
# COMPACT_ATOMS: atom_id res chain seq x y z
N MET A 1 83.85 -76.86 -27.74
CA MET A 1 83.97 -76.04 -28.96
C MET A 1 82.86 -75.02 -28.94
N GLY A 2 83.22 -73.73 -28.84
CA GLY A 2 82.36 -72.56 -29.03
C GLY A 2 81.33 -72.32 -27.93
N GLY A 3 81.29 -71.19 -27.23
CA GLY A 3 81.93 -69.89 -27.43
C GLY A 3 81.09 -68.85 -26.68
N ASP A 4 81.76 -67.91 -26.06
CA ASP A 4 81.27 -66.81 -25.23
C ASP A 4 80.04 -66.05 -25.74
N MET A 5 79.23 -65.48 -24.83
CA MET A 5 79.25 -64.03 -24.57
C MET A 5 78.39 -63.66 -23.35
N GLN A 6 78.98 -62.82 -22.49
CA GLN A 6 78.40 -62.17 -21.31
C GLN A 6 77.19 -61.28 -21.63
N MET A 7 76.34 -61.00 -20.64
CA MET A 7 76.00 -59.62 -20.20
C MET A 7 74.95 -59.58 -19.05
N LEU A 8 75.34 -59.02 -17.92
CA LEU A 8 74.47 -58.35 -16.92
C LEU A 8 74.29 -56.87 -17.35
N PRO A 9 73.39 -56.07 -16.74
CA PRO A 9 71.94 -56.18 -16.59
C PRO A 9 71.22 -55.00 -17.29
N GLY A 10 70.06 -55.22 -17.92
CA GLY A 10 69.26 -54.16 -18.53
C GLY A 10 68.38 -53.41 -17.52
N SER A 11 68.71 -52.15 -17.25
CA SER A 11 67.92 -51.23 -16.43
C SER A 11 66.58 -50.89 -17.10
N SER A 12 65.47 -51.32 -16.50
CA SER A 12 64.14 -50.84 -16.88
C SER A 12 63.89 -49.47 -16.23
N HIS A 13 64.14 -48.39 -16.98
CA HIS A 13 63.67 -47.07 -16.62
C HIS A 13 62.14 -47.05 -16.65
N ARG A 14 61.50 -47.06 -15.48
CA ARG A 14 60.14 -46.54 -15.33
C ARG A 14 60.17 -45.04 -15.63
N PRO A 15 59.26 -44.48 -16.44
CA PRO A 15 59.17 -43.03 -16.57
C PRO A 15 58.81 -42.50 -15.18
N ALA A 16 59.70 -41.67 -14.62
CA ALA A 16 59.38 -40.91 -13.43
C ALA A 16 58.13 -40.10 -13.74
N LEU A 17 57.01 -40.49 -13.14
CA LEU A 17 55.76 -39.76 -13.15
C LEU A 17 56.09 -38.37 -12.61
N LYS A 18 56.29 -37.40 -13.52
CA LYS A 18 56.53 -36.01 -13.13
C LYS A 18 55.35 -35.64 -12.25
N ARG A 19 55.62 -35.50 -10.94
CA ARG A 19 54.61 -35.07 -9.97
C ARG A 19 53.91 -33.85 -10.57
N PRO A 20 52.58 -33.74 -10.46
CA PRO A 20 51.82 -32.68 -11.11
C PRO A 20 52.01 -31.36 -10.34
N VAL A 21 53.26 -30.93 -10.20
CA VAL A 21 53.67 -29.67 -9.57
C VAL A 21 53.01 -28.50 -10.28
N TRP A 22 52.77 -28.63 -11.59
CA TRP A 22 52.01 -27.67 -12.37
C TRP A 22 50.55 -27.57 -11.90
N ILE A 23 49.90 -28.68 -11.56
CA ILE A 23 48.53 -28.64 -11.04
C ILE A 23 48.49 -27.93 -9.68
N ILE A 24 49.47 -28.21 -8.80
CA ILE A 24 49.58 -27.54 -7.49
C ILE A 24 49.81 -26.03 -7.69
N PHE A 25 50.66 -25.65 -8.64
CA PHE A 25 50.91 -24.25 -8.97
C PHE A 25 49.67 -23.54 -9.52
N PHE A 26 48.89 -24.21 -10.39
CA PHE A 26 47.65 -23.66 -10.94
C PHE A 26 46.56 -23.52 -9.87
N VAL A 27 46.41 -24.53 -9.01
CA VAL A 27 45.45 -24.47 -7.90
C VAL A 27 45.85 -23.39 -6.89
N SER A 28 47.14 -23.24 -6.61
CA SER A 28 47.66 -22.15 -5.76
C SER A 28 47.42 -20.78 -6.38
N LEU A 29 47.67 -20.61 -7.69
CA LEU A 29 47.45 -19.37 -8.42
C LEU A 29 45.97 -18.97 -8.41
N VAL A 30 45.07 -19.92 -8.68
CA VAL A 30 43.62 -19.69 -8.68
C VAL A 30 43.12 -19.35 -7.27
N SER A 31 43.60 -20.06 -6.25
CA SER A 31 43.23 -19.80 -4.85
C SER A 31 43.70 -18.42 -4.39
N LEU A 32 44.91 -18.00 -4.79
CA LEU A 32 45.42 -16.66 -4.51
C LEU A 32 44.59 -15.59 -5.22
N PHE A 33 44.21 -15.82 -6.48
CA PHE A 33 43.39 -14.89 -7.25
C PHE A 33 42.00 -14.69 -6.62
N LEU A 34 41.37 -15.79 -6.16
CA LEU A 34 40.10 -15.75 -5.44
C LEU A 34 40.24 -15.01 -4.10
N ALA A 35 41.29 -15.30 -3.32
CA ALA A 35 41.56 -14.61 -2.07
C ALA A 35 41.81 -13.11 -2.28
N CYS A 36 42.59 -12.73 -3.30
CA CYS A 36 42.82 -11.34 -3.67
C CYS A 36 41.53 -10.63 -4.11
N SER A 37 40.66 -11.29 -4.89
CA SER A 37 39.37 -10.71 -5.29
C SER A 37 38.38 -10.54 -4.14
N TYR A 38 38.50 -11.37 -3.09
CA TYR A 38 37.70 -11.29 -1.89
C TYR A 38 38.20 -10.20 -0.93
N ILE A 39 39.52 -10.02 -0.82
CA ILE A 39 40.15 -9.02 0.06
C ILE A 39 40.16 -7.62 -0.58
N TYR A 40 40.25 -7.54 -1.92
CA TYR A 40 40.20 -6.31 -2.69
C TYR A 40 39.01 -6.34 -3.64
N PRO A 41 37.78 -6.10 -3.14
CA PRO A 41 36.62 -5.95 -4.01
C PRO A 41 36.89 -4.77 -4.96
N PRO A 42 36.67 -4.92 -6.28
CA PRO A 42 36.96 -3.87 -7.24
C PRO A 42 35.96 -2.73 -7.04
N HIS A 43 36.38 -1.70 -6.31
CA HIS A 43 35.71 -0.40 -6.29
C HIS A 43 36.15 0.39 -7.53
N GLY A 44 35.57 0.05 -8.68
CA GLY A 44 35.82 0.80 -9.91
C GLY A 44 35.10 0.22 -11.14
N ASP A 45 34.62 1.11 -11.99
CA ASP A 45 33.81 0.85 -13.20
C ASP A 45 34.44 -0.11 -14.22
N ALA A 46 35.72 -0.45 -14.06
CA ALA A 46 36.44 -1.37 -14.94
C ALA A 46 35.97 -2.83 -14.83
N ALA A 47 35.41 -3.27 -13.69
CA ALA A 47 34.94 -4.65 -13.51
C ALA A 47 33.68 -4.97 -14.34
N CYS A 48 32.92 -3.95 -14.79
CA CYS A 48 31.75 -4.14 -15.64
C CYS A 48 32.09 -4.54 -17.09
N TYR A 49 33.33 -4.29 -17.56
CA TYR A 49 33.72 -4.58 -18.94
C TYR A 49 34.03 -6.07 -19.20
N VAL A 50 34.22 -6.87 -18.16
CA VAL A 50 34.65 -8.27 -18.30
C VAL A 50 33.47 -9.24 -18.38
N PHE A 51 32.30 -8.89 -17.85
CA PHE A 51 31.14 -9.80 -17.74
C PHE A 51 29.87 -9.37 -18.48
N SER A 52 29.86 -8.21 -19.15
CA SER A 52 28.69 -7.76 -19.94
C SER A 52 29.10 -7.20 -21.30
N SER A 53 28.71 -7.89 -22.37
CA SER A 53 28.87 -7.39 -23.76
C SER A 53 27.94 -6.21 -24.09
N LYS A 54 27.01 -5.87 -23.18
CA LYS A 54 26.18 -4.68 -23.25
C LYS A 54 26.62 -3.74 -22.13
N GLY A 55 27.49 -2.78 -22.49
CA GLY A 55 27.96 -1.74 -21.58
C GLY A 55 26.81 -0.94 -20.96
N CYS A 56 27.12 -0.23 -19.87
CA CYS A 56 26.18 0.51 -19.00
C CYS A 56 25.32 1.61 -19.67
N LYS A 57 25.30 1.72 -21.01
CA LYS A 57 24.42 2.64 -21.74
C LYS A 57 22.94 2.27 -21.66
N ALA A 58 22.58 1.04 -21.25
CA ALA A 58 21.17 0.66 -21.10
C ALA A 58 20.51 1.17 -19.80
N VAL A 59 21.31 1.65 -18.82
CA VAL A 59 20.78 2.12 -17.53
C VAL A 59 20.62 3.65 -17.50
N THR A 60 21.41 4.39 -18.30
CA THR A 60 21.37 5.86 -18.33
C THR A 60 20.24 6.44 -19.18
N ASP A 61 19.66 5.67 -20.11
CA ASP A 61 18.57 6.13 -21.00
C ASP A 61 17.16 5.85 -20.44
N ARG A 62 17.05 5.29 -19.23
CA ARG A 62 15.76 5.29 -18.51
C ARG A 62 15.64 6.63 -17.79
N PRO A 63 14.65 7.48 -18.13
CA PRO A 63 14.35 8.62 -17.29
C PRO A 63 14.13 8.11 -15.87
N LEU A 64 14.94 8.55 -14.93
CA LEU A 64 14.68 8.35 -13.50
C LEU A 64 13.23 8.77 -13.25
N PRO A 65 12.40 7.92 -12.62
CA PRO A 65 11.05 8.34 -12.27
C PRO A 65 11.20 9.62 -11.44
N SER A 66 10.67 10.73 -11.97
CA SER A 66 10.60 11.99 -11.24
C SER A 66 10.04 11.70 -9.85
N PRO A 67 10.58 12.29 -8.76
CA PRO A 67 10.03 12.09 -7.43
C PRO A 67 8.51 12.30 -7.52
N ALA A 68 7.75 11.29 -7.07
CA ALA A 68 6.31 11.30 -7.23
C ALA A 68 5.77 12.54 -6.53
N ARG A 69 5.35 13.55 -7.30
CA ARG A 69 4.74 14.75 -6.77
C ARG A 69 3.53 14.34 -5.93
N GLU A 70 3.44 14.86 -4.72
CA GLU A 70 2.21 14.71 -3.93
C GLU A 70 1.04 15.37 -4.67
N LEU A 71 -0.01 14.59 -4.89
CA LEU A 71 -1.21 15.07 -5.58
C LEU A 71 -2.00 15.96 -4.63
N THR A 72 -2.61 17.02 -5.17
CA THR A 72 -3.61 17.78 -4.40
C THR A 72 -4.86 16.92 -4.21
N ASP A 73 -5.72 17.28 -3.28
CA ASP A 73 -6.94 16.51 -3.00
C ASP A 73 -7.86 16.41 -4.18
N GLU A 74 -7.98 17.49 -4.95
CA GLU A 74 -8.81 17.52 -6.14
C GLU A 74 -8.22 16.63 -7.25
N GLU A 75 -6.90 16.64 -7.43
CA GLU A 75 -6.22 15.76 -8.37
C GLU A 75 -6.35 14.28 -7.95
N PHE A 76 -6.21 14.02 -6.66
CA PHE A 76 -6.34 12.69 -6.07
C PHE A 76 -7.77 12.17 -6.21
N ALA A 77 -8.77 12.95 -5.80
CA ALA A 77 -10.18 12.62 -5.92
C ALA A 77 -10.56 12.40 -7.40
N SER A 78 -10.13 13.29 -8.30
CA SER A 78 -10.36 13.13 -9.73
C SER A 78 -9.76 11.83 -10.26
N LYS A 79 -8.52 11.51 -9.89
CA LYS A 79 -7.86 10.27 -10.31
C LYS A 79 -8.59 9.02 -9.79
N VAL A 80 -9.06 9.05 -8.54
CA VAL A 80 -9.85 7.98 -7.94
C VAL A 80 -11.18 7.82 -8.67
N VAL A 81 -11.90 8.91 -8.91
CA VAL A 81 -13.18 8.92 -9.63
C VAL A 81 -13.00 8.45 -11.07
N PHE A 82 -12.00 8.95 -11.81
CA PHE A 82 -11.75 8.50 -13.18
C PHE A 82 -11.39 7.02 -13.24
N ARG A 83 -10.58 6.52 -12.30
CA ARG A 83 -10.31 5.08 -12.21
C ARG A 83 -11.59 4.31 -11.90
N ASP A 84 -12.33 4.72 -10.88
CA ASP A 84 -13.53 4.02 -10.42
C ASP A 84 -14.68 4.10 -11.42
N ILE A 85 -14.81 5.16 -12.23
CA ILE A 85 -15.85 5.28 -13.27
C ILE A 85 -15.42 4.61 -14.58
N LEU A 86 -14.19 4.85 -15.05
CA LEU A 86 -13.75 4.37 -16.38
C LEU A 86 -13.17 2.96 -16.37
N HIS A 87 -12.61 2.52 -15.24
CA HIS A 87 -12.08 1.17 -15.07
C HIS A 87 -12.97 0.35 -14.15
N ILE A 88 -14.29 0.31 -14.41
CA ILE A 88 -15.16 -0.74 -13.88
C ILE A 88 -15.13 -1.94 -14.84
N PRO A 89 -14.15 -2.87 -14.77
CA PRO A 89 -14.55 -4.24 -14.93
C PRO A 89 -15.37 -4.58 -13.69
N ARG A 90 -16.51 -5.27 -13.89
CA ARG A 90 -17.32 -5.91 -12.84
C ARG A 90 -16.51 -7.03 -12.16
N ILE A 91 -15.32 -6.73 -11.66
CA ILE A 91 -14.49 -7.65 -10.91
C ILE A 91 -15.19 -7.76 -9.57
N GLN A 92 -15.92 -8.85 -9.41
CA GLN A 92 -16.29 -9.35 -8.09
C GLN A 92 -14.99 -9.38 -7.28
N PRO A 93 -14.85 -8.52 -6.27
CA PRO A 93 -13.60 -8.43 -5.55
C PRO A 93 -13.38 -9.79 -4.88
N LYS A 94 -12.16 -10.31 -4.99
CA LYS A 94 -11.82 -11.63 -4.41
C LYS A 94 -12.03 -11.62 -2.89
N TYR A 95 -11.92 -10.44 -2.28
CA TYR A 95 -12.17 -10.16 -0.89
C TYR A 95 -13.00 -8.90 -0.77
N SER A 96 -13.94 -8.91 0.15
CA SER A 96 -14.96 -7.89 0.26
C SER A 96 -14.77 -7.20 1.61
N LYS A 97 -14.54 -5.89 1.63
CA LYS A 97 -14.17 -5.14 2.84
C LYS A 97 -15.15 -4.03 3.15
N ILE A 98 -15.23 -3.69 4.43
CA ILE A 98 -15.90 -2.49 4.92
C ILE A 98 -14.86 -1.44 5.28
N ALA A 99 -14.96 -0.26 4.68
CA ALA A 99 -14.15 0.90 5.02
C ALA A 99 -14.78 1.66 6.19
N PHE A 100 -14.14 1.62 7.35
CA PHE A 100 -14.50 2.44 8.50
C PHE A 100 -13.72 3.75 8.44
N MET A 101 -14.45 4.84 8.22
CA MET A 101 -13.93 6.20 8.07
C MET A 101 -14.25 7.00 9.33
N PHE A 102 -13.23 7.32 10.12
CA PHE A 102 -13.35 8.08 11.36
C PHE A 102 -13.03 9.54 11.10
N LEU A 103 -14.02 10.41 11.26
CA LEU A 103 -13.85 11.86 11.21
C LEU A 103 -13.81 12.40 12.64
N THR A 104 -12.60 12.73 13.13
CA THR A 104 -12.39 13.16 14.51
C THR A 104 -11.69 14.51 14.60
N PRO A 105 -12.11 15.40 15.52
CA PRO A 105 -11.33 16.59 15.82
C PRO A 105 -10.00 16.26 16.51
N SER A 106 -9.92 15.15 17.27
CA SER A 106 -8.78 14.75 18.09
C SER A 106 -8.63 13.22 18.20
N SER A 107 -8.03 12.71 19.29
CA SER A 107 -7.88 11.28 19.58
C SER A 107 -9.22 10.56 19.75
N LEU A 108 -9.22 9.25 19.49
CA LEU A 108 -10.40 8.39 19.58
C LEU A 108 -10.58 7.89 21.02
N PRO A 109 -11.55 8.41 21.81
CA PRO A 109 -11.72 8.00 23.20
C PRO A 109 -12.10 6.51 23.34
N PHE A 110 -12.79 5.97 22.34
CA PHE A 110 -13.24 4.57 22.31
C PHE A 110 -12.31 3.65 21.50
N GLU A 111 -11.06 4.03 21.28
CA GLU A 111 -10.11 3.25 20.46
C GLU A 111 -9.96 1.80 20.95
N LYS A 112 -9.90 1.58 22.28
CA LYS A 112 -9.85 0.21 22.86
C LYS A 112 -11.11 -0.62 22.62
N LEU A 113 -12.26 0.02 22.45
CA LEU A 113 -13.50 -0.68 22.12
C LEU A 113 -13.46 -1.13 20.66
N TRP A 114 -13.06 -0.23 19.77
CA TRP A 114 -12.88 -0.52 18.35
C TRP A 114 -11.79 -1.57 18.11
N ASP A 115 -10.70 -1.55 18.87
CA ASP A 115 -9.66 -2.58 18.82
C ASP A 115 -10.24 -3.99 19.08
N ARG A 116 -11.08 -4.12 20.11
CA ARG A 116 -11.78 -5.39 20.41
C ARG A 116 -12.79 -5.76 19.34
N PHE A 117 -13.50 -4.78 18.77
CA PHE A 117 -14.46 -5.01 17.69
C PHE A 117 -13.77 -5.54 16.43
N PHE A 118 -12.58 -5.03 16.09
CA PHE A 118 -11.82 -5.45 14.91
C PHE A 118 -10.98 -6.72 15.11
N CYS A 119 -10.72 -7.11 16.36
CA CYS A 119 -9.90 -8.27 16.68
C CYS A 119 -10.40 -9.56 16.03
N GLY A 120 -9.52 -10.24 15.27
CA GLY A 120 -9.81 -11.51 14.60
C GLY A 120 -10.51 -11.39 13.24
N HIS A 121 -10.72 -10.16 12.74
CA HIS A 121 -11.44 -9.91 11.48
C HIS A 121 -10.54 -9.27 10.40
N GLU A 122 -9.22 -9.44 10.52
CA GLU A 122 -8.26 -8.89 9.58
C GLU A 122 -8.55 -9.32 8.14
N GLY A 123 -8.56 -8.36 7.22
CA GLY A 123 -8.88 -8.59 5.81
C GLY A 123 -10.35 -8.42 5.43
N LYS A 124 -11.27 -8.28 6.40
CA LYS A 124 -12.69 -7.93 6.16
C LYS A 124 -12.98 -6.42 6.30
N PHE A 125 -12.01 -5.63 6.72
CA PHE A 125 -12.19 -4.20 6.92
C PHE A 125 -10.92 -3.40 6.58
N SER A 126 -11.11 -2.10 6.42
CA SER A 126 -10.05 -1.09 6.33
C SER A 126 -10.42 0.10 7.22
N VAL A 127 -9.42 0.76 7.80
CA VAL A 127 -9.60 1.88 8.74
C VAL A 127 -8.92 3.10 8.16
N TYR A 128 -9.64 4.22 8.15
CA TYR A 128 -9.18 5.53 7.73
C TYR A 128 -9.54 6.54 8.80
N VAL A 129 -8.58 7.35 9.23
CA VAL A 129 -8.78 8.34 10.29
C VAL A 129 -8.44 9.70 9.74
N HIS A 130 -9.30 10.67 9.97
CA HIS A 130 -9.03 12.06 9.66
C HIS A 130 -9.05 12.85 10.97
N ALA A 131 -7.89 13.34 11.38
CA ALA A 131 -7.71 14.11 12.61
C ALA A 131 -7.46 15.60 12.29
N SER A 132 -8.32 16.49 12.81
CA SER A 132 -8.29 17.91 12.45
C SER A 132 -7.22 18.76 13.15
N LYS A 133 -6.80 18.41 14.38
CA LYS A 133 -6.05 19.36 15.24
C LYS A 133 -4.78 18.82 15.86
N GLU A 134 -4.65 17.50 16.01
CA GLU A 134 -3.54 16.87 16.71
C GLU A 134 -3.12 15.63 15.92
N GLN A 135 -1.85 15.24 15.99
CA GLN A 135 -1.45 13.86 15.68
C GLN A 135 -1.90 13.00 16.86
N PRO A 136 -3.04 12.29 16.77
CA PRO A 136 -3.51 11.48 17.86
C PRO A 136 -2.50 10.34 18.11
N VAL A 137 -2.10 10.15 19.37
CA VAL A 137 -1.28 9.00 19.72
C VAL A 137 -2.19 7.77 19.77
N HIS A 138 -2.17 6.99 18.71
CA HIS A 138 -2.89 5.72 18.63
C HIS A 138 -2.15 4.63 19.42
N VAL A 139 -2.91 3.84 20.17
CA VAL A 139 -2.44 2.71 20.97
C VAL A 139 -2.75 1.39 20.28
N SER A 140 -3.88 1.32 19.57
CA SER A 140 -4.32 0.15 18.83
C SER A 140 -3.61 0.05 17.49
N ARG A 141 -3.17 -1.17 17.19
CA ARG A 141 -2.51 -1.51 15.91
C ARG A 141 -3.36 -1.22 14.67
N TYR A 142 -4.68 -1.16 14.81
CA TYR A 142 -5.57 -0.90 13.68
C TYR A 142 -5.59 0.56 13.24
N PHE A 143 -5.28 1.47 14.15
CA PHE A 143 -5.31 2.92 13.90
C PHE A 143 -3.92 3.50 13.61
N LEU A 144 -2.84 2.77 13.93
CA LEU A 144 -1.47 3.17 13.59
C LEU A 144 -1.29 3.43 12.09
N ASN A 145 -0.75 4.59 11.75
CA ASN A 145 -0.48 5.03 10.38
C ASN A 145 -1.70 5.01 9.44
N ARG A 146 -2.92 5.17 10.00
CA ARG A 146 -4.17 5.28 9.23
C ARG A 146 -4.67 6.72 9.09
N GLU A 147 -3.91 7.66 9.62
CA GLU A 147 -4.23 9.08 9.56
C GLU A 147 -4.08 9.64 8.15
N ILE A 148 -5.05 10.45 7.77
CA ILE A 148 -5.03 11.27 6.56
C ILE A 148 -4.99 12.72 7.02
N HIS A 149 -3.89 13.39 6.70
CA HIS A 149 -3.71 14.79 7.02
C HIS A 149 -4.56 15.69 6.13
N SER A 150 -5.03 16.79 6.71
CA SER A 150 -5.81 17.81 6.01
C SER A 150 -5.77 19.15 6.74
N ASP A 151 -6.40 20.15 6.14
CA ASP A 151 -6.64 21.43 6.77
C ASP A 151 -7.60 21.35 7.96
N LYS A 152 -7.50 22.35 8.83
CA LYS A 152 -8.29 22.43 10.06
C LYS A 152 -9.79 22.44 9.76
N VAL A 153 -10.49 21.44 10.29
CA VAL A 153 -11.93 21.27 10.15
C VAL A 153 -12.67 22.11 11.19
N GLY A 154 -13.59 22.95 10.73
CA GLY A 154 -14.47 23.73 11.59
C GLY A 154 -15.83 23.06 11.71
N TRP A 155 -16.38 22.99 12.92
CA TRP A 155 -17.71 22.43 13.13
C TRP A 155 -18.78 23.21 12.35
N GLY A 156 -19.62 22.48 11.60
CA GLY A 156 -20.68 23.07 10.77
C GLY A 156 -20.20 23.92 9.59
N LYS A 157 -18.91 23.84 9.22
CA LYS A 157 -18.34 24.52 8.06
C LYS A 157 -18.14 23.56 6.89
N ILE A 158 -17.97 24.12 5.69
CA ILE A 158 -17.71 23.35 4.47
C ILE A 158 -16.44 22.49 4.58
N SER A 159 -15.45 22.89 5.38
CA SER A 159 -14.24 22.09 5.60
C SER A 159 -14.50 20.71 6.20
N MET A 160 -15.66 20.49 6.85
CA MET A 160 -16.08 19.16 7.29
C MET A 160 -16.48 18.26 6.13
N VAL A 161 -17.10 18.83 5.10
CA VAL A 161 -17.45 18.13 3.85
C VAL A 161 -16.18 17.81 3.06
N ASP A 162 -15.23 18.74 3.01
CA ASP A 162 -13.94 18.51 2.33
C ASP A 162 -13.15 17.39 2.99
N ALA A 163 -13.14 17.34 4.33
CA ALA A 163 -12.56 16.25 5.12
C ALA A 163 -13.20 14.88 4.83
N GLU A 164 -14.53 14.83 4.77
CA GLU A 164 -15.27 13.61 4.42
C GLU A 164 -14.97 13.16 2.98
N ARG A 165 -14.97 14.09 2.00
CA ARG A 165 -14.60 13.79 0.62
C ARG A 165 -13.21 13.19 0.51
N ARG A 166 -12.26 13.71 1.30
CA ARG A 166 -10.89 13.20 1.38
C ARG A 166 -10.84 11.78 1.94
N LEU A 167 -11.51 11.53 3.06
CA LEU A 167 -11.64 10.18 3.64
C LEU A 167 -12.18 9.19 2.61
N LEU A 168 -13.28 9.56 1.94
CA LEU A 168 -13.92 8.72 0.94
C LEU A 168 -13.00 8.45 -0.26
N ALA A 169 -12.29 9.46 -0.77
CA ALA A 169 -11.34 9.28 -1.86
C ALA A 169 -10.21 8.29 -1.50
N HIS A 170 -9.68 8.37 -0.27
CA HIS A 170 -8.67 7.43 0.21
C HIS A 170 -9.23 6.01 0.37
N ALA A 171 -10.47 5.89 0.85
CA ALA A 171 -11.14 4.61 0.99
C ALA A 171 -11.45 3.95 -0.37
N LEU A 172 -11.87 4.73 -1.36
CA LEU A 172 -12.16 4.25 -2.72
C LEU A 172 -10.89 3.74 -3.41
N LYS A 173 -9.69 4.20 -3.04
CA LYS A 173 -8.44 3.70 -3.61
C LYS A 173 -8.28 2.18 -3.47
N ASP A 174 -8.79 1.57 -2.39
CA ASP A 174 -8.83 0.11 -2.27
C ASP A 174 -10.07 -0.44 -3.04
N PRO A 175 -9.88 -1.25 -4.10
CA PRO A 175 -10.99 -1.84 -4.86
C PRO A 175 -11.78 -2.88 -4.05
N ASP A 176 -11.23 -3.42 -2.95
CA ASP A 176 -11.92 -4.43 -2.14
C ASP A 176 -12.98 -3.81 -1.21
N ASN A 177 -12.89 -2.51 -0.90
CA ASN A 177 -13.85 -1.81 -0.06
C ASN A 177 -15.21 -1.70 -0.78
N GLN A 178 -16.24 -2.37 -0.30
CA GLN A 178 -17.60 -2.35 -0.91
C GLN A 178 -18.58 -1.47 -0.13
N GLN A 179 -18.37 -1.32 1.17
CA GLN A 179 -19.22 -0.52 2.06
C GLN A 179 -18.37 0.52 2.78
N PHE A 180 -18.91 1.72 2.98
CA PHE A 180 -18.23 2.85 3.58
C PHE A 180 -19.03 3.36 4.77
N VAL A 181 -18.50 3.16 5.97
CA VAL A 181 -19.14 3.57 7.22
C VAL A 181 -18.43 4.82 7.72
N LEU A 182 -19.14 5.96 7.75
CA LEU A 182 -18.64 7.19 8.32
C LEU A 182 -19.00 7.28 9.81
N LEU A 183 -18.00 7.55 10.65
CA LEU A 183 -18.10 7.54 12.10
C LEU A 183 -17.47 8.80 12.69
N SER A 184 -18.04 9.29 13.78
CA SER A 184 -17.42 10.32 14.62
C SER A 184 -16.69 9.67 15.81
N GLU A 185 -15.98 10.50 16.59
CA GLU A 185 -15.27 10.06 17.80
C GLU A 185 -16.18 9.50 18.91
N SER A 186 -17.47 9.86 18.89
CA SER A 186 -18.46 9.41 19.87
C SER A 186 -19.21 8.14 19.46
N CYS A 187 -19.00 7.64 18.25
CA CYS A 187 -19.66 6.43 17.76
C CYS A 187 -19.07 5.16 18.40
N ILE A 188 -19.96 4.22 18.73
CA ILE A 188 -19.61 2.90 19.26
C ILE A 188 -20.40 1.80 18.52
N PRO A 189 -19.83 0.62 18.30
CA PRO A 189 -20.56 -0.51 17.74
C PRO A 189 -21.54 -1.08 18.79
N LEU A 190 -22.77 -1.39 18.36
CA LEU A 190 -23.81 -1.99 19.21
C LEU A 190 -24.00 -3.50 18.99
N HIS A 191 -23.46 -4.02 17.89
CA HIS A 191 -23.50 -5.43 17.52
C HIS A 191 -22.09 -5.97 17.28
N SER A 192 -21.95 -7.29 17.18
CA SER A 192 -20.66 -7.93 16.84
C SER A 192 -20.22 -7.57 15.42
N PHE A 193 -18.92 -7.71 15.16
CA PHE A 193 -18.36 -7.43 13.83
C PHE A 193 -19.03 -8.29 12.76
N ASP A 194 -19.13 -9.61 12.97
CA ASP A 194 -19.74 -10.51 11.98
C ASP A 194 -21.19 -10.11 11.65
N TYR A 195 -21.98 -9.73 12.66
CA TYR A 195 -23.35 -9.25 12.41
C TYR A 195 -23.38 -8.00 11.53
N VAL A 196 -22.56 -7.00 11.87
CA VAL A 196 -22.48 -5.74 11.11
C VAL A 196 -21.97 -6.01 9.70
N TYR A 197 -20.95 -6.86 9.57
CA TYR A 197 -20.37 -7.22 8.29
C TYR A 197 -21.39 -7.92 7.40
N ASP A 198 -22.03 -8.98 7.90
CA ASP A 198 -23.02 -9.71 7.12
C ASP A 198 -24.20 -8.81 6.76
N TYR A 199 -24.70 -7.99 7.69
CA TYR A 199 -25.80 -7.07 7.43
C TYR A 199 -25.47 -6.07 6.31
N LEU A 200 -24.31 -5.41 6.39
CA LEU A 200 -23.91 -4.40 5.41
C LEU A 200 -23.54 -5.02 4.07
N MET A 201 -22.90 -6.18 4.05
CA MET A 201 -22.48 -6.82 2.80
C MET A 201 -23.64 -7.45 2.03
N HIS A 202 -24.74 -7.82 2.71
CA HIS A 202 -25.96 -8.27 2.04
C HIS A 202 -26.90 -7.11 1.67
N ALA A 203 -26.67 -5.90 2.19
CA ALA A 203 -27.48 -4.74 1.83
C ALA A 203 -27.17 -4.27 0.40
N ASN A 204 -28.21 -4.18 -0.42
CA ASN A 204 -28.16 -3.65 -1.79
C ASN A 204 -28.51 -2.16 -1.87
N MET A 205 -28.51 -1.46 -0.73
CA MET A 205 -28.88 -0.05 -0.62
C MET A 205 -27.92 0.68 0.33
N SER A 206 -27.84 2.01 0.16
CA SER A 206 -27.17 2.91 1.09
C SER A 206 -28.12 3.33 2.22
N PHE A 207 -27.58 3.55 3.41
CA PHE A 207 -28.34 3.99 4.58
C PHE A 207 -28.02 5.45 4.86
N VAL A 208 -28.86 6.35 4.34
CA VAL A 208 -28.70 7.79 4.54
C VAL A 208 -29.97 8.35 5.16
N ASP A 209 -29.82 9.05 6.27
CA ASP A 209 -30.94 9.77 6.88
C ASP A 209 -31.27 11.00 6.04
N CYS A 210 -32.55 11.17 5.73
CA CYS A 210 -33.01 12.22 4.81
C CYS A 210 -34.45 12.61 5.16
N PHE A 211 -34.62 13.82 5.69
CA PHE A 211 -35.91 14.35 6.08
C PHE A 211 -36.05 15.83 5.76
N PHE A 212 -37.30 16.29 5.70
CA PHE A 212 -37.63 17.69 5.53
C PHE A 212 -37.62 18.39 6.89
N ASP A 213 -36.81 19.44 7.03
CA ASP A 213 -36.76 20.26 8.23
C ASP A 213 -37.07 21.73 7.86
N PRO A 214 -38.26 22.26 8.21
CA PRO A 214 -38.61 23.65 7.91
C PRO A 214 -37.86 24.66 8.80
N GLY A 215 -37.16 24.20 9.85
CA GLY A 215 -36.50 25.05 10.83
C GLY A 215 -35.26 25.79 10.31
N PRO A 216 -34.67 26.66 11.14
CA PRO A 216 -33.50 27.48 10.77
C PRO A 216 -32.25 26.64 10.47
N HIS A 217 -32.19 25.40 10.97
CA HIS A 217 -31.08 24.47 10.75
C HIS A 217 -31.28 23.54 9.54
N GLY A 218 -32.49 23.48 8.98
CA GLY A 218 -32.82 22.76 7.75
C GLY A 218 -32.94 23.71 6.58
N HIS A 219 -34.16 23.90 6.05
CA HIS A 219 -34.45 24.79 4.94
C HIS A 219 -34.07 26.25 5.15
N GLY A 220 -33.95 26.70 6.41
CA GLY A 220 -33.42 28.03 6.70
C GLY A 220 -31.99 28.26 6.20
N ARG A 221 -31.22 27.18 5.98
CA ARG A 221 -29.86 27.23 5.41
C ARG A 221 -29.84 27.16 3.88
N TYR A 222 -30.97 27.01 3.22
CA TYR A 222 -31.03 26.98 1.77
C TYR A 222 -30.70 28.35 1.17
N SER A 223 -29.81 28.38 0.19
CA SER A 223 -29.42 29.56 -0.57
C SER A 223 -29.86 29.43 -2.02
N LYS A 224 -30.42 30.51 -2.59
CA LYS A 224 -30.81 30.56 -4.01
C LYS A 224 -29.62 30.37 -4.96
N HIS A 225 -28.39 30.61 -4.49
CA HIS A 225 -27.16 30.38 -5.26
C HIS A 225 -26.88 28.89 -5.55
N MET A 226 -27.61 27.96 -4.93
CA MET A 226 -27.50 26.53 -5.24
C MET A 226 -28.24 26.11 -6.52
N LEU A 227 -29.07 26.99 -7.09
CA LEU A 227 -29.70 26.75 -8.39
C LEU A 227 -28.67 26.88 -9.54
N PRO A 228 -28.80 26.07 -10.61
CA PRO A 228 -29.84 25.08 -10.85
C PRO A 228 -29.54 23.69 -10.27
N VAL A 229 -28.38 23.50 -9.64
CA VAL A 229 -27.89 22.18 -9.21
C VAL A 229 -28.78 21.54 -8.13
N VAL A 230 -29.24 22.33 -7.15
CA VAL A 230 -30.12 21.86 -6.08
C VAL A 230 -31.36 22.75 -5.98
N GLU A 231 -32.51 22.21 -6.40
CA GLU A 231 -33.78 22.86 -6.18
C GLU A 231 -34.17 22.85 -4.69
N LYS A 232 -34.91 23.87 -4.26
CA LYS A 232 -35.37 23.95 -2.86
C LYS A 232 -36.20 22.74 -2.45
N LYS A 233 -36.98 22.16 -3.38
CA LYS A 233 -37.80 20.97 -3.12
C LYS A 233 -36.96 19.71 -2.88
N ASP A 234 -35.71 19.68 -3.33
CA ASP A 234 -34.79 18.54 -3.21
C ASP A 234 -33.81 18.73 -2.06
N PHE A 235 -33.69 19.94 -1.52
CA PHE A 235 -32.91 20.20 -0.31
C PHE A 235 -33.51 19.49 0.91
N ARG A 236 -32.72 18.64 1.56
CA ARG A 236 -33.12 17.82 2.71
C ARG A 236 -32.05 17.90 3.78
N LYS A 237 -32.46 17.68 5.03
CA LYS A 237 -31.56 17.52 6.16
C LYS A 237 -31.33 16.04 6.41
N GLY A 238 -30.14 15.68 6.85
CA GLY A 238 -29.78 14.32 7.18
C GLY A 238 -28.64 14.28 8.19
N ALA A 239 -28.50 13.14 8.86
CA ALA A 239 -27.28 12.77 9.56
C ALA A 239 -26.28 12.11 8.61
N GLN A 240 -24.98 12.24 8.90
CA GLN A 240 -23.92 11.51 8.19
C GLN A 240 -24.03 10.01 8.50
N VAL A 241 -24.24 9.15 7.48
CA VAL A 241 -24.27 7.68 7.67
C VAL A 241 -23.97 6.88 6.40
N CYS A 242 -23.76 5.57 6.60
CA CYS A 242 -23.18 4.55 5.72
C CYS A 242 -23.56 4.61 4.22
N LEU A 243 -22.54 4.55 3.36
CA LEU A 243 -22.66 4.56 1.91
C LEU A 243 -22.24 3.20 1.32
N ASN A 244 -23.01 2.70 0.36
CA ASN A 244 -22.63 1.55 -0.46
C ASN A 244 -21.81 2.02 -1.68
N ARG A 245 -20.82 1.23 -2.12
CA ARG A 245 -20.03 1.54 -3.32
C ARG A 245 -20.87 1.60 -4.59
N PHE A 246 -21.99 0.88 -4.64
CA PHE A 246 -22.88 0.87 -5.78
C PHE A 246 -24.02 1.87 -5.59
N ILE A 247 -23.81 3.07 -6.13
CA ILE A 247 -24.87 3.98 -6.61
C ILE A 247 -24.76 4.02 -8.14
#